data_AF-A0A352PS27-F1
#
_entry.id   AF-A0A352PS27-F1
#
_cell.length_a   1.000
_cell.length_b   1.000
_cell.length_c   1.000
_cell.angle_alpha   90.00
_cell.angle_beta   90.00
_cell.angle_gamma   90.00
#
_symmetry.space_group_name_H-M   'P 1'
#
loop_
_entity.id
_entity.type
_entity.pdbx_description
1 polymer ?
#
loop_
_entity_poly.entity_id
_entity_poly.type
_entity_poly.pdbx_seq_one_letter_code
_entity_poly.pdbx_strand_id
1 'polypeptide(L)'
;DVDGQTSTALLVQTLRTLGADVVHYIPVRSREGHGFHIESLEQILDNGARLVITCDTGITAYEAVDYANSRRVDVILTDHHELGEALPNARAVINPRLLPKDHPLANLAGVGVAYKLAEALLNSEPQSADLLDLVALGLIADVALLQGETRSLTQKGIEILRQGKRIGLRAIAELAGASLETLTEETIGFTFAPRLNALGRLGDANPAVDLLLTRDQVRARVLAAQIEGLNAQRRLLTSQVYEAAEARLRAEPELLNEAALILSHPNWPGGVVGIVANKLVEHHHKPAILLTESGDGILRG
;
A
#
# COMPACT_ATOMS: atom_id res chain seq x y z
N ASP A 1 1.70 -1.13 -1.00
CA ASP A 1 0.38 -1.76 -0.73
C ASP A 1 -0.70 -0.75 -1.15
N VAL A 2 -1.93 -0.92 -0.69
CA VAL A 2 -3.04 0.01 -0.95
C VAL A 2 -2.80 1.38 -0.31
N ASP A 3 -2.16 1.47 0.85
CA ASP A 3 -1.93 2.76 1.50
C ASP A 3 -0.96 3.61 0.66
N GLY A 4 0.18 3.06 0.27
CA GLY A 4 1.08 3.70 -0.69
C GLY A 4 0.44 3.98 -2.07
N GLN A 5 -0.38 3.06 -2.60
CA GLN A 5 -1.08 3.28 -3.88
C GLN A 5 -2.07 4.45 -3.81
N THR A 6 -2.85 4.53 -2.73
CA THR A 6 -3.85 5.59 -2.53
C THR A 6 -3.20 6.92 -2.17
N SER A 7 -2.14 6.91 -1.37
CA SER A 7 -1.28 8.08 -1.09
C SER A 7 -0.71 8.67 -2.37
N THR A 8 -0.17 7.82 -3.24
CA THR A 8 0.38 8.21 -4.54
C THR A 8 -0.70 8.82 -5.44
N ALA A 9 -1.84 8.13 -5.59
CA ALA A 9 -2.95 8.64 -6.39
C ALA A 9 -3.46 9.99 -5.85
N LEU A 10 -3.57 10.14 -4.53
CA LEU A 10 -4.05 11.35 -3.88
C LEU A 10 -3.12 12.53 -4.15
N LEU A 11 -1.80 12.38 -3.96
CA LEU A 11 -0.85 13.47 -4.21
C LEU A 11 -0.72 13.78 -5.70
N VAL A 12 -0.72 12.77 -6.57
CA VAL A 12 -0.71 12.99 -8.03
C VAL A 12 -1.94 13.78 -8.47
N GLN A 13 -3.14 13.41 -7.99
CA GLN A 13 -4.37 14.13 -8.30
C GLN A 13 -4.33 15.58 -7.81
N THR A 14 -3.87 15.78 -6.58
CA THR A 14 -3.74 17.11 -5.96
C THR A 14 -2.78 18.01 -6.73
N LEU A 15 -1.55 17.54 -6.97
CA LEU A 15 -0.50 18.32 -7.63
C LEU A 15 -0.86 18.65 -9.09
N ARG A 16 -1.48 17.72 -9.82
CA ARG A 16 -1.99 17.98 -11.18
C ARG A 16 -3.14 19.01 -11.16
N THR A 17 -3.99 18.99 -10.14
CA THR A 17 -5.05 20.00 -9.97
C THR A 17 -4.46 21.39 -9.76
N LEU A 18 -3.31 21.49 -9.08
CA LEU A 18 -2.54 22.72 -8.90
C LEU A 18 -1.68 23.10 -10.12
N GLY A 19 -1.75 22.34 -11.22
CA GLY A 19 -1.03 22.61 -12.46
C GLY A 19 0.41 22.11 -12.52
N ALA A 20 0.84 21.27 -11.57
CA ALA A 20 2.16 20.65 -11.63
C ALA A 20 2.22 19.54 -12.70
N ASP A 21 3.39 19.39 -13.31
CA ASP A 21 3.73 18.22 -14.13
C ASP A 21 4.24 17.10 -13.23
N VAL A 22 3.54 15.96 -13.23
CA VAL A 22 3.71 14.91 -12.23
C VAL A 22 3.78 13.54 -12.89
N VAL A 23 4.91 12.88 -12.67
CA VAL A 23 5.10 11.44 -12.85
C VAL A 23 5.02 10.74 -11.49
N HIS A 24 4.65 9.47 -11.48
CA HIS A 24 4.59 8.66 -10.27
C HIS A 24 5.32 7.35 -10.49
N TYR A 25 5.74 6.73 -9.39
CA TYR A 25 6.41 5.44 -9.41
C TYR A 25 6.11 4.66 -8.14
N ILE A 26 5.74 3.40 -8.29
CA ILE A 26 5.66 2.43 -7.19
C ILE A 26 6.73 1.36 -7.43
N PRO A 27 7.63 1.11 -6.45
CA PRO A 27 8.65 0.06 -6.55
C PRO A 27 8.05 -1.33 -6.79
N VAL A 28 8.71 -2.12 -7.63
CA VAL A 28 8.30 -3.51 -7.89
C VAL A 28 8.89 -4.40 -6.80
N ARG A 29 8.06 -4.77 -5.81
CA ARG A 29 8.47 -5.46 -4.58
C ARG A 29 9.34 -6.71 -4.78
N SER A 30 9.07 -7.50 -5.82
CA SER A 30 9.83 -8.73 -6.10
C SER A 30 11.25 -8.47 -6.60
N ARG A 31 11.52 -7.29 -7.18
CA ARG A 31 12.82 -6.92 -7.74
C ARG A 31 13.57 -5.95 -6.84
N GLU A 32 12.85 -4.97 -6.30
CA GLU A 32 13.44 -3.81 -5.61
C GLU A 32 13.25 -3.89 -4.10
N GLY A 33 12.33 -4.73 -3.61
CA GLY A 33 11.91 -4.71 -2.22
C GLY A 33 10.92 -3.58 -1.93
N HIS A 34 10.79 -3.23 -0.65
CA HIS A 34 9.96 -2.12 -0.21
C HIS A 34 10.86 -0.95 0.17
N GLY A 35 10.49 0.25 -0.25
CA GLY A 35 11.18 1.47 0.17
C GLY A 35 11.49 2.43 -0.97
N PHE A 36 12.31 3.42 -0.65
CA PHE A 36 12.80 4.43 -1.56
C PHE A 36 14.28 4.15 -1.87
N HIS A 37 14.55 3.63 -3.07
CA HIS A 37 15.86 3.10 -3.48
C HIS A 37 16.52 3.96 -4.55
N ILE A 38 17.87 3.96 -4.59
CA ILE A 38 18.65 4.78 -5.53
C ILE A 38 18.41 4.33 -6.97
N GLU A 39 18.28 3.02 -7.22
CA GLU A 39 18.17 2.45 -8.56
C GLU A 39 16.92 2.95 -9.31
N SER A 40 15.78 3.04 -8.63
CA SER A 40 14.55 3.59 -9.22
C SER A 40 14.54 5.12 -9.23
N LEU A 41 15.15 5.74 -8.22
CA LEU A 41 15.28 7.19 -8.13
C LEU A 41 16.16 7.75 -9.27
N GLU A 42 17.28 7.12 -9.61
CA GLU A 42 18.21 7.59 -10.63
C GLU A 42 17.51 7.88 -11.95
N GLN A 43 16.68 6.94 -12.44
CA GLN A 43 15.93 7.12 -13.67
C GLN A 43 14.91 8.28 -13.58
N ILE A 44 14.29 8.49 -12.43
CA ILE A 44 13.34 9.59 -12.21
C ILE A 44 14.08 10.94 -12.26
N LEU A 45 15.25 11.03 -11.63
CA LEU A 45 16.06 12.25 -11.62
C LEU A 45 16.66 12.56 -12.99
N ASP A 46 17.14 11.54 -13.71
CA ASP A 46 17.68 11.68 -15.07
C ASP A 46 16.63 12.17 -16.07
N ASN A 47 15.36 11.86 -15.82
CA ASN A 47 14.23 12.38 -16.59
C ASN A 47 13.79 13.81 -16.18
N GLY A 48 14.57 14.49 -15.33
CA GLY A 48 14.40 15.92 -15.04
C GLY A 48 13.50 16.24 -13.84
N ALA A 49 13.20 15.26 -12.97
CA ALA A 49 12.50 15.53 -11.72
C ALA A 49 13.30 16.52 -10.85
N ARG A 50 12.62 17.57 -10.36
CA ARG A 50 13.23 18.63 -9.51
C ARG A 50 12.78 18.60 -8.06
N LEU A 51 11.76 17.79 -7.76
CA LEU A 51 11.21 17.56 -6.44
C LEU A 51 10.73 16.11 -6.40
N VAL A 52 11.09 15.39 -5.33
CA VAL A 52 10.57 14.06 -5.03
C VAL A 52 9.70 14.15 -3.78
N ILE A 53 8.50 13.58 -3.83
CA ILE A 53 7.62 13.44 -2.67
C ILE A 53 7.37 11.95 -2.45
N THR A 54 7.81 11.41 -1.32
CA THR A 54 7.52 10.01 -1.00
C THR A 54 6.09 9.85 -0.52
N CYS A 55 5.53 8.67 -0.73
CA CYS A 55 4.16 8.32 -0.33
C CYS A 55 4.24 7.04 0.48
N ASP A 56 3.91 7.10 1.77
CA ASP A 56 3.87 5.92 2.65
C ASP A 56 5.23 5.20 2.78
N THR A 57 6.33 5.95 2.65
CA THR A 57 7.69 5.40 2.74
C THR A 57 8.75 6.50 2.89
N GLY A 58 9.98 6.08 3.15
CA GLY A 58 11.18 6.92 3.04
C GLY A 58 11.76 7.40 4.37
N ILE A 59 11.09 7.20 5.52
CA ILE A 59 11.62 7.65 6.82
C ILE A 59 12.96 7.01 7.20
N THR A 60 13.29 5.87 6.61
CA THR A 60 14.57 5.16 6.78
C THR A 60 15.47 5.21 5.54
N ALA A 61 15.10 5.97 4.50
CA ALA A 61 15.80 5.98 3.21
C ALA A 61 16.91 7.04 3.14
N TYR A 62 17.85 6.99 4.11
CA TYR A 62 18.93 7.98 4.24
C TYR A 62 19.75 8.14 2.95
N GLU A 63 20.25 7.02 2.41
CA GLU A 63 21.13 7.02 1.25
C GLU A 63 20.43 7.54 -0.02
N ALA A 64 19.16 7.19 -0.23
CA ALA A 64 18.40 7.68 -1.38
C ALA A 64 18.11 9.18 -1.28
N VAL A 65 17.84 9.69 -0.07
CA VAL A 65 17.66 11.13 0.18
C VAL A 65 18.97 11.89 -0.06
N ASP A 66 20.10 11.39 0.45
CA ASP A 66 21.41 12.01 0.21
C ASP A 66 21.82 11.96 -1.26
N TYR A 67 21.48 10.88 -1.97
CA TYR A 67 21.67 10.80 -3.42
C TYR A 67 20.87 11.88 -4.16
N ALA A 68 19.58 12.05 -3.87
CA ALA A 68 18.77 13.12 -4.46
C ALA A 68 19.34 14.52 -4.18
N ASN A 69 19.77 14.76 -2.93
CA ASN A 69 20.41 16.02 -2.54
C ASN A 69 21.70 16.27 -3.32
N SER A 70 22.53 15.25 -3.54
CA SER A 70 23.75 15.35 -4.34
C SER A 70 23.47 15.76 -5.80
N ARG A 71 22.29 15.41 -6.30
CA ARG A 71 21.75 15.78 -7.62
C ARG A 71 21.00 17.12 -7.61
N ARG A 72 20.98 17.83 -6.47
CA ARG A 72 20.26 19.11 -6.23
C ARG A 72 18.75 18.99 -6.43
N VAL A 73 18.19 17.86 -6.04
CA VAL A 73 16.75 17.60 -6.08
C VAL A 73 16.22 17.57 -4.65
N ASP A 74 15.23 18.40 -4.37
CA ASP A 74 14.59 18.42 -3.05
C ASP A 74 13.79 17.12 -2.83
N VAL A 75 13.83 16.59 -1.60
CA VAL A 75 12.99 15.46 -1.18
C VAL A 75 12.08 15.88 -0.04
N ILE A 76 10.78 15.64 -0.18
CA ILE A 76 9.79 15.76 0.89
C ILE A 76 9.33 14.35 1.26
N LEU A 77 9.49 13.97 2.52
CA LEU A 77 9.04 12.67 2.99
C LEU A 77 7.62 12.75 3.54
N THR A 78 6.71 11.91 3.03
CA THR A 78 5.41 11.65 3.66
C THR A 78 5.32 10.17 4.03
N ASP A 79 5.28 9.89 5.33
CA ASP A 79 5.40 8.55 5.88
C ASP A 79 4.71 8.47 7.26
N HIS A 80 4.41 7.27 7.73
CA HIS A 80 3.82 6.99 9.05
C HIS A 80 4.55 5.91 9.86
N HIS A 81 5.55 5.26 9.24
CA HIS A 81 6.39 4.27 9.89
C HIS A 81 7.18 4.86 11.07
N GLU A 82 7.66 3.97 11.95
CA GLU A 82 8.44 4.33 13.12
C GLU A 82 9.71 5.12 12.75
N LEU A 83 10.03 6.11 13.57
CA LEU A 83 11.19 6.97 13.35
C LEU A 83 12.47 6.21 13.71
N GLY A 84 13.53 6.41 12.91
CA GLY A 84 14.87 5.97 13.26
C GLY A 84 15.51 6.87 14.33
N GLU A 85 16.75 6.52 14.72
CA GLU A 85 17.54 7.34 15.66
C GLU A 85 17.84 8.75 15.10
N ALA A 86 17.98 8.85 13.78
CA ALA A 86 18.14 10.10 13.05
C ALA A 86 17.04 10.20 11.98
N LEU A 87 16.80 11.42 11.48
CA LEU A 87 15.93 11.63 10.32
C LEU A 87 16.78 11.75 9.05
N PRO A 88 16.28 11.29 7.89
CA PRO A 88 16.93 11.54 6.61
C PRO A 88 17.09 13.05 6.36
N ASN A 89 18.13 13.44 5.61
CA ASN A 89 18.43 14.82 5.26
C ASN A 89 17.47 15.38 4.19
N ALA A 90 16.17 15.21 4.39
CA ALA A 90 15.14 15.65 3.47
C ALA A 90 14.84 17.14 3.65
N ARG A 91 14.34 17.78 2.59
CA ARG A 91 13.89 19.17 2.62
C ARG A 91 12.77 19.39 3.64
N ALA A 92 11.90 18.39 3.79
CA ALA A 92 10.90 18.31 4.84
C ALA A 92 10.56 16.84 5.16
N VAL A 93 10.19 16.57 6.40
CA VAL A 93 9.69 15.28 6.86
C VAL A 93 8.32 15.48 7.48
N ILE A 94 7.31 14.80 6.94
CA ILE A 94 5.93 14.82 7.41
C ILE A 94 5.60 13.42 7.89
N ASN A 95 5.63 13.23 9.21
CA ASN A 95 5.32 11.95 9.82
C ASN A 95 4.57 12.17 11.16
N PRO A 96 3.40 11.54 11.37
CA PRO A 96 2.60 11.70 12.58
C PRO A 96 3.30 11.24 13.85
N ARG A 97 4.34 10.41 13.76
CA ARG A 97 5.18 9.98 14.89
C ARG A 97 6.07 11.11 15.43
N LEU A 98 6.19 12.23 14.72
CA LEU A 98 6.83 13.46 15.23
C LEU A 98 5.92 14.24 16.19
N LEU A 99 4.64 13.88 16.28
CA LEU A 99 3.66 14.54 17.15
C LEU A 99 3.62 13.86 18.53
N PRO A 100 3.12 14.55 19.57
CA PRO A 100 2.81 13.91 20.86
C PRO A 100 1.91 12.69 20.68
N LYS A 101 2.10 11.64 21.50
CA LYS A 101 1.37 10.37 21.37
C LYS A 101 -0.15 10.51 21.48
N ASP A 102 -0.62 11.50 22.22
CA ASP A 102 -2.03 11.83 22.44
C ASP A 102 -2.60 12.79 21.38
N HIS A 103 -1.77 13.23 20.42
CA HIS A 103 -2.22 14.12 19.36
C HIS A 103 -3.25 13.40 18.45
N PRO A 104 -4.35 14.06 18.03
CA PRO A 104 -5.41 13.44 17.23
C PRO A 104 -4.96 12.84 15.89
N LEU A 105 -3.82 13.30 15.37
CA LEU A 105 -3.21 12.85 14.10
C LEU A 105 -2.10 11.81 14.29
N ALA A 106 -1.73 11.43 15.52
CA ALA A 106 -0.58 10.55 15.78
C ALA A 106 -0.71 9.14 15.19
N ASN A 107 -1.94 8.75 14.80
CA ASN A 107 -2.29 7.44 14.25
C ASN A 107 -2.75 7.49 12.78
N LEU A 108 -2.42 8.56 12.04
CA LEU A 108 -2.65 8.57 10.60
C LEU A 108 -1.76 7.54 9.90
N ALA A 109 -2.32 6.81 8.94
CA ALA A 109 -1.53 6.03 7.98
C ALA A 109 -0.99 6.94 6.86
N GLY A 110 -0.18 6.40 5.96
CA GLY A 110 0.43 7.12 4.83
C GLY A 110 -0.56 7.98 4.05
N VAL A 111 -1.74 7.44 3.69
CA VAL A 111 -2.75 8.20 2.93
C VAL A 111 -3.35 9.34 3.74
N GLY A 112 -3.42 9.20 5.06
CA GLY A 112 -3.85 10.26 5.96
C GLY A 112 -2.85 11.42 5.98
N VAL A 113 -1.55 11.10 5.99
CA VAL A 113 -0.46 12.09 5.89
C VAL A 113 -0.51 12.79 4.54
N ALA A 114 -0.63 12.04 3.46
CA ALA A 114 -0.78 12.55 2.11
C ALA A 114 -2.01 13.49 1.99
N TYR A 115 -3.13 13.11 2.61
CA TYR A 115 -4.33 13.94 2.67
C TYR A 115 -4.10 15.25 3.42
N LYS A 116 -3.41 15.23 4.57
CA LYS A 116 -3.12 16.46 5.31
C LYS A 116 -2.18 17.41 4.54
N LEU A 117 -1.22 16.86 3.79
CA LEU A 117 -0.43 17.65 2.86
C LEU A 117 -1.31 18.26 1.75
N ALA A 118 -2.19 17.47 1.13
CA ALA A 118 -3.09 17.95 0.10
C ALA A 118 -4.08 19.01 0.61
N GLU A 119 -4.66 18.81 1.79
CA GLU A 119 -5.55 19.75 2.48
C GLU A 119 -4.86 21.10 2.69
N ALA A 120 -3.60 21.10 3.12
CA ALA A 120 -2.80 22.30 3.27
C ALA A 120 -2.50 22.99 1.93
N LEU A 121 -2.14 22.23 0.89
CA LEU A 121 -1.84 22.78 -0.45
C LEU A 121 -3.08 23.36 -1.15
N LEU A 122 -4.25 22.77 -0.91
CA LEU A 122 -5.52 23.20 -1.46
C LEU A 122 -6.21 24.29 -0.60
N ASN A 123 -5.56 24.79 0.45
CA ASN A 123 -6.14 25.76 1.39
C ASN A 123 -7.53 25.34 1.95
N SER A 124 -7.72 24.04 2.20
CA SER A 124 -8.99 23.48 2.67
C SER A 124 -10.21 23.74 1.76
N GLU A 125 -9.99 23.96 0.46
CA GLU A 125 -11.06 24.13 -0.53
C GLU A 125 -11.91 22.85 -0.65
N PRO A 126 -13.18 22.94 -1.11
CA PRO A 126 -14.10 21.80 -1.23
C PRO A 126 -13.56 20.61 -2.05
N GLN A 127 -12.59 20.86 -2.95
CA GLN A 127 -11.94 19.84 -3.77
C GLN A 127 -11.15 18.81 -2.92
N SER A 128 -10.72 19.18 -1.72
CA SER A 128 -10.09 18.24 -0.78
C SER A 128 -11.05 17.12 -0.35
N ALA A 129 -12.36 17.41 -0.25
CA ALA A 129 -13.35 16.41 0.14
C ALA A 129 -13.52 15.28 -0.89
N ASP A 130 -13.29 15.56 -2.19
CA ASP A 130 -13.34 14.55 -3.25
C ASP A 130 -12.13 13.56 -3.22
N LEU A 131 -11.15 13.79 -2.34
CA LEU A 131 -10.02 12.88 -2.12
C LEU A 131 -10.28 11.87 -0.99
N LEU A 132 -11.32 12.07 -0.18
CA LEU A 132 -11.57 11.27 1.02
C LEU A 132 -11.91 9.81 0.71
N ASP A 133 -12.38 9.49 -0.50
CA ASP A 133 -12.60 8.10 -0.91
C ASP A 133 -11.28 7.30 -0.98
N LEU A 134 -10.19 7.91 -1.43
CA LEU A 134 -8.84 7.34 -1.38
C LEU A 134 -8.36 7.19 0.07
N VAL A 135 -8.66 8.19 0.91
CA VAL A 135 -8.28 8.16 2.33
C VAL A 135 -8.95 7.00 3.06
N ALA A 136 -10.26 6.82 2.90
CA ALA A 136 -10.94 5.68 3.50
C ALA A 136 -10.38 4.34 3.01
N LEU A 137 -10.10 4.24 1.70
CA LEU A 137 -9.54 3.03 1.10
C LEU A 137 -8.16 2.67 1.68
N GLY A 138 -7.24 3.63 1.79
CA GLY A 138 -5.91 3.40 2.36
C GLY A 138 -5.96 3.12 3.86
N LEU A 139 -6.66 3.94 4.65
CA LEU A 139 -6.77 3.76 6.11
C LEU A 139 -7.34 2.40 6.51
N ILE A 140 -8.36 1.92 5.80
CA ILE A 140 -8.95 0.60 6.09
C ILE A 140 -8.03 -0.52 5.61
N ALA A 141 -7.39 -0.36 4.45
CA ALA A 141 -6.50 -1.39 3.91
C ALA A 141 -5.21 -1.55 4.73
N ASP A 142 -4.75 -0.49 5.39
CA ASP A 142 -3.62 -0.51 6.32
C ASP A 142 -3.99 -1.01 7.72
N VAL A 143 -5.28 -1.32 7.97
CA VAL A 143 -5.77 -1.72 9.29
C VAL A 143 -5.44 -0.63 10.34
N ALA A 144 -5.51 0.64 9.93
CA ALA A 144 -5.19 1.76 10.78
C ALA A 144 -6.10 1.82 12.02
N LEU A 145 -5.58 2.32 13.13
CA LEU A 145 -6.36 2.52 14.35
C LEU A 145 -7.44 3.60 14.12
N LEU A 146 -8.69 3.17 13.90
CA LEU A 146 -9.82 4.06 13.61
C LEU A 146 -10.34 4.76 14.88
N GLN A 147 -9.58 5.74 15.36
CA GLN A 147 -9.92 6.63 16.47
C GLN A 147 -9.75 8.11 16.07
N GLY A 148 -10.44 9.00 16.77
CA GLY A 148 -10.30 10.45 16.58
C GLY A 148 -10.43 10.90 15.12
N GLU A 149 -9.39 11.57 14.62
CA GLU A 149 -9.36 12.07 13.24
C GLU A 149 -9.36 10.94 12.21
N THR A 150 -8.58 9.87 12.43
CA THR A 150 -8.55 8.71 11.52
C THR A 150 -9.97 8.16 11.31
N ARG A 151 -10.74 7.99 12.38
CA ARG A 151 -12.15 7.56 12.30
C ARG A 151 -13.02 8.55 11.52
N SER A 152 -12.90 9.85 11.82
CA SER A 152 -13.68 10.91 11.17
C SER A 152 -13.44 10.94 9.66
N LEU A 153 -12.17 10.86 9.24
CA LEU A 153 -11.78 10.82 7.83
C LEU A 153 -12.30 9.55 7.14
N THR A 154 -12.16 8.38 7.77
CA THR A 154 -12.69 7.13 7.23
C THR A 154 -14.21 7.18 7.04
N GLN A 155 -14.97 7.68 8.03
CA GLN A 155 -16.43 7.77 7.94
C GLN A 155 -16.86 8.67 6.77
N LYS A 156 -16.27 9.87 6.67
CA LYS A 156 -16.56 10.79 5.55
C LYS A 156 -16.16 10.18 4.21
N GLY A 157 -14.99 9.54 4.15
CA GLY A 157 -14.48 8.91 2.94
C GLY A 157 -15.33 7.75 2.43
N ILE A 158 -15.93 6.96 3.33
CA ILE A 158 -16.93 5.94 2.95
C ILE A 158 -18.12 6.59 2.27
N GLU A 159 -18.65 7.70 2.81
CA GLU A 159 -19.77 8.40 2.19
C GLU A 159 -19.42 8.99 0.81
N ILE A 160 -18.18 9.45 0.61
CA ILE A 160 -17.71 9.88 -0.72
C ILE A 160 -17.57 8.67 -1.66
N LEU A 161 -17.02 7.56 -1.19
CA LEU A 161 -16.81 6.35 -2.00
C LEU A 161 -18.15 5.78 -2.50
N ARG A 162 -19.20 5.81 -1.66
CA ARG A 162 -20.57 5.39 -2.02
C ARG A 162 -21.16 6.15 -3.21
N GLN A 163 -20.70 7.37 -3.47
CA GLN A 163 -21.16 8.17 -4.61
C GLN A 163 -20.64 7.65 -5.96
N GLY A 164 -19.63 6.77 -5.96
CA GLY A 164 -19.17 6.09 -7.17
C GLY A 164 -18.57 7.00 -8.25
N LYS A 165 -18.05 8.17 -7.86
CA LYS A 165 -17.40 9.12 -8.78
C LYS A 165 -16.10 8.55 -9.37
N ARG A 166 -15.35 7.75 -8.59
CA ARG A 166 -14.09 7.15 -9.02
C ARG A 166 -14.36 5.89 -9.85
N ILE A 167 -14.40 6.07 -11.16
CA ILE A 167 -14.83 5.04 -12.12
C ILE A 167 -14.01 3.75 -12.06
N GLY A 168 -12.73 3.82 -11.66
CA GLY A 168 -11.89 2.64 -11.46
C GLY A 168 -12.36 1.76 -10.29
N LEU A 169 -12.76 2.38 -9.18
CA LEU A 169 -13.32 1.65 -8.04
C LEU A 169 -14.72 1.11 -8.36
N ARG A 170 -15.51 1.83 -9.15
CA ARG A 170 -16.78 1.31 -9.67
C ARG A 170 -16.57 0.05 -10.53
N ALA A 171 -15.58 0.04 -11.41
CA ALA A 171 -15.25 -1.14 -12.21
C ALA A 171 -14.81 -2.34 -11.35
N ILE A 172 -14.05 -2.11 -10.26
CA ILE A 172 -13.75 -3.17 -9.29
C ILE A 172 -15.02 -3.68 -8.60
N ALA A 173 -15.90 -2.77 -8.17
CA ALA A 173 -17.15 -3.12 -7.48
C ALA A 173 -18.05 -4.00 -8.37
N GLU A 174 -18.20 -3.62 -9.65
CA GLU A 174 -18.94 -4.39 -10.66
C GLU A 174 -18.40 -5.82 -10.80
N LEU A 175 -17.08 -5.99 -10.97
CA LEU A 175 -16.46 -7.32 -11.07
C LEU A 175 -16.55 -8.14 -9.78
N ALA A 176 -16.58 -7.46 -8.64
CA ALA A 176 -16.69 -8.10 -7.34
C ALA A 176 -18.14 -8.45 -6.95
N GLY A 177 -19.14 -7.97 -7.70
CA GLY A 177 -20.54 -8.05 -7.30
C GLY A 177 -20.86 -7.23 -6.03
N ALA A 178 -20.07 -6.20 -5.74
CA ALA A 178 -20.24 -5.35 -4.57
C ALA A 178 -21.08 -4.11 -4.92
N SER A 179 -22.03 -3.76 -4.05
CA SER A 179 -22.78 -2.51 -4.17
C SER A 179 -21.98 -1.36 -3.55
N LEU A 180 -21.72 -0.31 -4.33
CA LEU A 180 -21.09 0.89 -3.79
C LEU A 180 -22.02 1.60 -2.81
N GLU A 181 -23.32 1.66 -3.07
CA GLU A 181 -24.28 2.41 -2.25
C GLU A 181 -24.32 1.93 -0.80
N THR A 182 -24.16 0.63 -0.59
CA THR A 182 -24.24 -0.01 0.74
C THR A 182 -22.87 -0.45 1.27
N LEU A 183 -21.77 -0.02 0.63
CA LEU A 183 -20.44 -0.47 1.04
C LEU A 183 -20.14 -0.03 2.47
N THR A 184 -19.41 -0.87 3.19
CA THR A 184 -18.88 -0.62 4.53
C THR A 184 -17.36 -0.77 4.54
N GLU A 185 -16.73 -0.53 5.68
CA GLU A 185 -15.33 -0.86 5.92
C GLU A 185 -15.01 -2.33 5.65
N GLU A 186 -15.97 -3.24 5.86
CA GLU A 186 -15.81 -4.66 5.53
C GLU A 186 -15.69 -4.86 4.01
N THR A 187 -16.50 -4.15 3.23
CA THR A 187 -16.37 -4.19 1.76
C THR A 187 -15.00 -3.68 1.33
N ILE A 188 -14.51 -2.60 1.94
CA ILE A 188 -13.18 -2.05 1.66
C ILE A 188 -12.09 -3.06 2.03
N GLY A 189 -12.09 -3.58 3.26
CA GLY A 189 -11.05 -4.46 3.78
C GLY A 189 -11.01 -5.85 3.12
N PHE A 190 -12.17 -6.42 2.75
CA PHE A 190 -12.25 -7.79 2.24
C PHE A 190 -12.54 -7.89 0.74
N THR A 191 -12.93 -6.79 0.08
CA THR A 191 -13.22 -6.79 -1.36
C THR A 191 -12.23 -5.92 -2.14
N PHE A 192 -12.09 -4.65 -1.81
CA PHE A 192 -11.24 -3.71 -2.55
C PHE A 192 -9.76 -3.89 -2.22
N ALA A 193 -9.41 -3.85 -0.94
CA ALA A 193 -8.03 -3.91 -0.48
C ALA A 193 -7.30 -5.19 -0.95
N PRO A 194 -7.90 -6.39 -0.91
CA PRO A 194 -7.20 -7.60 -1.34
C PRO A 194 -6.95 -7.65 -2.86
N ARG A 195 -7.80 -7.00 -3.65
CA ARG A 195 -7.63 -6.87 -5.10
C ARG A 195 -6.47 -5.95 -5.45
N LEU A 196 -6.47 -4.76 -4.89
CA LEU A 196 -5.42 -3.77 -5.12
C LEU A 196 -4.05 -4.23 -4.59
N ASN A 197 -4.03 -4.90 -3.43
CA ASN A 197 -2.82 -5.51 -2.90
C ASN A 197 -2.31 -6.69 -3.75
N ALA A 198 -3.15 -7.34 -4.56
CA ALA A 198 -2.70 -8.46 -5.40
C ALA A 198 -1.65 -8.03 -6.41
N LEU A 199 -1.73 -6.78 -6.92
CA LEU A 199 -0.73 -6.20 -7.80
C LEU A 199 0.66 -6.20 -7.16
N GLY A 200 0.82 -5.55 -6.00
CA GLY A 200 2.11 -5.46 -5.31
C GLY A 200 2.62 -6.79 -4.73
N ARG A 201 1.76 -7.81 -4.65
CA ARG A 201 2.13 -9.17 -4.22
C ARG A 201 2.64 -10.02 -5.37
N LEU A 202 2.04 -9.91 -6.54
CA LEU A 202 2.32 -10.80 -7.68
C LEU A 202 3.01 -10.12 -8.86
N GLY A 203 3.18 -8.80 -8.85
CA GLY A 203 3.78 -8.07 -9.96
C GLY A 203 3.92 -6.58 -9.71
N ASP A 204 3.64 -5.81 -10.77
CA ASP A 204 3.74 -4.35 -10.79
C ASP A 204 2.49 -3.69 -10.18
N ALA A 205 2.70 -2.77 -9.23
CA ALA A 205 1.66 -2.03 -8.53
C ALA A 205 1.29 -0.67 -9.16
N ASN A 206 2.07 -0.17 -10.14
CA ASN A 206 1.76 1.09 -10.83
C ASN A 206 0.36 1.14 -11.48
N PRO A 207 -0.17 0.03 -12.06
CA PRO A 207 -1.54 0.01 -12.60
C PRO A 207 -2.65 0.35 -11.60
N ALA A 208 -2.41 0.23 -10.29
CA ALA A 208 -3.37 0.65 -9.27
C ALA A 208 -3.58 2.17 -9.30
N VAL A 209 -2.51 2.95 -9.41
CA VAL A 209 -2.59 4.42 -9.46
C VAL A 209 -3.31 4.86 -10.73
N ASP A 210 -2.99 4.26 -11.87
CA ASP A 210 -3.71 4.47 -13.12
C ASP A 210 -5.21 4.20 -13.00
N LEU A 211 -5.59 3.10 -12.33
CA LEU A 211 -7.00 2.76 -12.10
C LEU A 211 -7.68 3.83 -11.23
N LEU A 212 -7.00 4.28 -10.17
CA LEU A 212 -7.55 5.25 -9.23
C LEU A 212 -7.69 6.66 -9.84
N LEU A 213 -6.92 6.97 -10.88
CA LEU A 213 -6.87 8.29 -11.52
C LEU A 213 -7.57 8.38 -12.88
N THR A 214 -7.80 7.26 -13.57
CA THR A 214 -8.36 7.28 -14.92
C THR A 214 -9.75 7.90 -14.97
N ARG A 215 -10.00 8.66 -16.04
CA ARG A 215 -11.34 9.20 -16.40
C ARG A 215 -11.95 8.47 -17.60
N ASP A 216 -11.23 7.52 -18.19
CA ASP A 216 -11.70 6.68 -19.29
C ASP A 216 -12.30 5.38 -18.73
N GLN A 217 -13.57 5.15 -19.04
CA GLN A 217 -14.32 3.95 -18.61
C GLN A 217 -13.76 2.66 -19.23
N VAL A 218 -13.29 2.70 -20.47
CA VAL A 218 -12.71 1.54 -21.14
C VAL A 218 -11.40 1.16 -20.45
N ARG A 219 -10.52 2.16 -20.25
CA ARG A 219 -9.27 1.96 -19.48
C ARG A 219 -9.54 1.44 -18.07
N ALA A 220 -10.54 1.98 -17.38
CA ALA A 220 -10.94 1.52 -16.04
C ALA A 220 -11.33 0.03 -16.02
N ARG A 221 -12.16 -0.42 -16.97
CA ARG A 221 -12.57 -1.83 -17.08
C ARG A 221 -11.39 -2.76 -17.39
N VAL A 222 -10.49 -2.34 -18.29
CA VAL A 222 -9.29 -3.12 -18.62
C VAL A 222 -8.40 -3.30 -17.40
N LEU A 223 -8.09 -2.21 -16.69
CA LEU A 223 -7.28 -2.26 -15.47
C LEU A 223 -7.95 -3.08 -14.36
N ALA A 224 -9.26 -2.92 -14.16
CA ALA A 224 -10.01 -3.70 -13.16
C ALA A 224 -10.00 -5.21 -13.48
N ALA A 225 -10.13 -5.59 -14.75
CA ALA A 225 -10.04 -6.99 -15.17
C ALA A 225 -8.64 -7.59 -14.94
N GLN A 226 -7.58 -6.82 -15.23
CA GLN A 226 -6.20 -7.23 -14.93
C GLN A 226 -6.00 -7.46 -13.42
N ILE A 227 -6.50 -6.53 -12.61
CA ILE A 227 -6.44 -6.62 -11.15
C ILE A 227 -7.23 -7.83 -10.63
N GLU A 228 -8.42 -8.12 -11.17
CA GLU A 228 -9.18 -9.31 -10.78
C GLU A 228 -8.43 -10.60 -11.15
N GLY A 229 -7.81 -10.65 -12.33
CA GLY A 229 -6.98 -11.80 -12.74
C GLY A 229 -5.84 -12.08 -11.76
N LEU A 230 -5.07 -11.04 -11.39
CA LEU A 230 -4.00 -11.17 -10.39
C LEU A 230 -4.54 -11.55 -9.01
N ASN A 231 -5.69 -11.00 -8.62
CA ASN A 231 -6.34 -11.34 -7.38
C ASN A 231 -6.79 -12.81 -7.33
N ALA A 232 -7.35 -13.33 -8.42
CA ALA A 232 -7.72 -14.74 -8.55
C ALA A 232 -6.47 -15.65 -8.48
N GLN A 233 -5.40 -15.29 -9.19
CA GLN A 233 -4.12 -16.00 -9.12
C GLN A 233 -3.54 -16.00 -7.71
N ARG A 234 -3.58 -14.85 -7.02
CA ARG A 234 -3.12 -14.71 -5.63
C ARG A 234 -3.90 -15.62 -4.70
N ARG A 235 -5.23 -15.70 -4.86
CA ARG A 235 -6.09 -16.60 -4.06
C ARG A 235 -5.74 -18.07 -4.31
N LEU A 236 -5.54 -18.46 -5.57
CA LEU A 236 -5.13 -19.83 -5.94
C LEU A 236 -3.78 -20.21 -5.32
N LEU A 237 -2.76 -19.38 -5.49
CA LEU A 237 -1.43 -19.60 -4.94
C LEU A 237 -1.47 -19.67 -3.41
N THR A 238 -2.25 -18.79 -2.77
CA THR A 238 -2.44 -18.81 -1.31
C THR A 238 -3.02 -20.15 -0.85
N SER A 239 -4.02 -20.68 -1.55
CA SER A 239 -4.61 -21.98 -1.23
C SER A 239 -3.60 -23.11 -1.42
N GLN A 240 -2.84 -23.12 -2.51
CA GLN A 240 -1.85 -24.15 -2.80
C GLN A 240 -0.73 -24.18 -1.75
N VAL A 241 -0.19 -23.01 -1.37
CA VAL A 241 0.85 -22.90 -0.36
C VAL A 241 0.31 -23.30 1.03
N TYR A 242 -0.91 -22.90 1.37
CA TYR A 242 -1.55 -23.30 2.63
C TYR A 242 -1.76 -24.82 2.71
N GLU A 243 -2.31 -25.45 1.67
CA GLU A 243 -2.50 -26.90 1.66
C GLU A 243 -1.17 -27.66 1.71
N ALA A 244 -0.12 -27.16 1.05
CA ALA A 244 1.21 -27.74 1.13
C ALA A 244 1.81 -27.63 2.54
N ALA A 245 1.65 -26.48 3.19
CA ALA A 245 2.09 -26.27 4.57
C ALA A 245 1.36 -27.20 5.54
N GLU A 246 0.03 -27.29 5.44
CA GLU A 246 -0.80 -28.20 6.23
C GLU A 246 -0.45 -29.67 6.00
N ALA A 247 -0.18 -30.06 4.75
CA ALA A 247 0.26 -31.42 4.42
C ALA A 247 1.60 -31.76 5.09
N ARG A 248 2.53 -30.81 5.15
CA ARG A 248 3.80 -30.96 5.84
C ARG A 248 3.60 -31.12 7.35
N LEU A 249 2.77 -30.30 7.97
CA LEU A 249 2.44 -30.40 9.40
C LEU A 249 1.76 -31.73 9.76
N ARG A 250 0.97 -32.32 8.84
CA ARG A 250 0.41 -33.67 9.02
C ARG A 250 1.44 -34.79 8.88
N ALA A 251 2.43 -34.61 8.02
CA ALA A 251 3.50 -35.58 7.79
C ALA A 251 4.58 -35.55 8.89
N GLU A 252 4.79 -34.38 9.50
CA GLU A 252 5.75 -34.10 10.57
C GLU A 252 5.02 -33.50 11.80
N PRO A 253 4.16 -34.28 12.51
CA PRO A 253 3.37 -33.74 13.63
C PRO A 253 4.19 -33.17 14.78
N GLU A 254 5.45 -33.57 14.92
CA GLU A 254 6.39 -33.02 15.89
C GLU A 254 6.63 -31.52 15.72
N LEU A 255 6.48 -30.96 14.51
CA LEU A 255 6.53 -29.52 14.26
C LEU A 255 5.43 -28.77 15.03
N LEU A 256 4.31 -29.42 15.29
CA LEU A 256 3.22 -28.86 16.10
C LEU A 256 3.56 -28.84 17.60
N ASN A 257 4.64 -29.46 18.05
CA ASN A 257 5.09 -29.35 19.44
C ASN A 257 6.02 -28.14 19.68
N GLU A 258 6.60 -27.60 18.61
CA GLU A 258 7.51 -26.45 18.69
C GLU A 258 6.79 -25.16 19.09
N ALA A 259 7.56 -24.20 19.60
CA ALA A 259 7.04 -22.89 20.02
C ALA A 259 6.53 -22.04 18.84
N ALA A 260 7.06 -22.27 17.64
CA ALA A 260 6.67 -21.58 16.42
C ALA A 260 6.72 -22.53 15.22
N LEU A 261 5.85 -22.29 14.24
CA LEU A 261 5.81 -23.03 12.98
C LEU A 261 6.77 -22.35 12.00
N ILE A 262 7.88 -23.00 11.66
CA ILE A 262 8.85 -22.47 10.69
C ILE A 262 8.87 -23.40 9.48
N LEU A 263 8.37 -22.92 8.35
CA LEU A 263 8.28 -23.70 7.12
C LEU A 263 8.91 -22.94 5.96
N SER A 264 9.64 -23.66 5.10
CA SER A 264 10.20 -23.12 3.86
C SER A 264 9.94 -24.04 2.68
N HIS A 265 9.87 -23.44 1.49
CA HIS A 265 9.86 -24.19 0.24
C HIS A 265 10.32 -23.30 -0.94
N PRO A 266 11.13 -23.80 -1.89
CA PRO A 266 11.67 -23.00 -2.99
C PRO A 266 10.59 -22.50 -3.97
N ASN A 267 9.48 -23.23 -4.08
CA ASN A 267 8.38 -22.86 -4.99
C ASN A 267 7.28 -22.00 -4.33
N TRP A 268 7.48 -21.53 -3.09
CA TRP A 268 6.50 -20.66 -2.45
C TRP A 268 6.71 -19.20 -2.86
N PRO A 269 5.70 -18.53 -3.45
CA PRO A 269 5.85 -17.14 -3.86
C PRO A 269 5.98 -16.19 -2.66
N GLY A 270 7.02 -15.36 -2.63
CA GLY A 270 7.26 -14.39 -1.53
C GLY A 270 6.09 -13.42 -1.29
N GLY A 271 5.31 -13.08 -2.32
CA GLY A 271 4.12 -12.23 -2.16
C GLY A 271 2.94 -12.88 -1.42
N VAL A 272 3.01 -14.20 -1.19
CA VAL A 272 1.91 -15.03 -0.64
C VAL A 272 2.27 -15.64 0.71
N VAL A 273 3.56 -15.92 0.99
CA VAL A 273 3.98 -16.60 2.23
C VAL A 273 3.46 -15.92 3.50
N GLY A 274 3.51 -14.60 3.59
CA GLY A 274 2.96 -13.86 4.74
C GLY A 274 1.44 -14.01 4.93
N ILE A 275 0.67 -14.19 3.85
CA ILE A 275 -0.78 -14.45 3.95
C ILE A 275 -1.01 -15.83 4.55
N VAL A 276 -0.24 -16.82 4.11
CA VAL A 276 -0.35 -18.20 4.61
C VAL A 276 0.15 -18.30 6.05
N ALA A 277 1.21 -17.59 6.42
CA ALA A 277 1.67 -17.49 7.79
C ALA A 277 0.55 -17.01 8.72
N ASN A 278 -0.14 -15.92 8.37
CA ASN A 278 -1.28 -15.44 9.16
C ASN A 278 -2.40 -16.49 9.30
N LYS A 279 -2.73 -17.23 8.23
CA LYS A 279 -3.72 -18.31 8.30
C LYS A 279 -3.30 -19.44 9.23
N LEU A 280 -2.01 -19.79 9.25
CA LEU A 280 -1.48 -20.80 10.17
C LEU A 280 -1.49 -20.31 11.61
N VAL A 281 -1.23 -19.01 11.85
CA VAL A 281 -1.41 -18.40 13.18
C VAL A 281 -2.86 -18.52 13.64
N GLU A 282 -3.81 -18.20 12.78
CA GLU A 282 -5.25 -18.31 13.09
C GLU A 282 -5.69 -19.75 13.37
N HIS A 283 -5.20 -20.72 12.61
CA HIS A 283 -5.60 -22.12 12.73
C HIS A 283 -4.92 -22.85 13.91
N HIS A 284 -3.62 -22.65 14.09
CA HIS A 284 -2.83 -23.38 15.09
C HIS A 284 -2.59 -22.60 16.38
N HIS A 285 -2.96 -21.32 16.43
CA HIS A 285 -2.73 -20.42 17.57
C HIS A 285 -1.25 -20.35 17.98
N LYS A 286 -0.35 -20.40 17.00
CA LYS A 286 1.10 -20.34 17.19
C LYS A 286 1.73 -19.31 16.25
N PRO A 287 2.81 -18.63 16.65
CA PRO A 287 3.62 -17.85 15.72
C PRO A 287 4.03 -18.70 14.52
N ALA A 288 3.91 -18.16 13.31
CA ALA A 288 4.27 -18.84 12.08
C ALA A 288 5.20 -17.97 11.22
N ILE A 289 6.28 -18.57 10.72
CA ILE A 289 7.26 -17.97 9.82
C ILE A 289 7.31 -18.85 8.57
N LEU A 290 6.85 -18.30 7.44
CA LEU A 290 6.91 -18.98 6.15
C LEU A 290 7.91 -18.29 5.25
N LEU A 291 8.82 -19.08 4.68
CA LEU A 291 9.95 -18.56 3.93
C LEU A 291 9.96 -19.13 2.50
N THR A 292 10.31 -18.29 1.54
CA THR A 292 10.71 -18.70 0.21
C THR A 292 12.22 -18.91 0.16
N GLU A 293 12.65 -20.02 -0.44
CA GLU A 293 14.07 -20.34 -0.61
C GLU A 293 14.55 -19.72 -1.92
N SER A 294 15.39 -18.69 -1.81
CA SER A 294 15.92 -18.01 -2.98
C SER A 294 17.22 -18.69 -3.46
N GLY A 295 17.52 -18.59 -4.76
CA GLY A 295 18.69 -19.24 -5.35
C GLY A 295 20.05 -18.72 -4.86
N ASP A 296 20.07 -17.57 -4.16
CA ASP A 296 21.23 -17.01 -3.47
C ASP A 296 21.45 -17.61 -2.06
N GLY A 297 20.63 -18.57 -1.66
CA GLY A 297 20.69 -19.23 -0.34
C GLY A 297 20.04 -18.41 0.78
N ILE A 298 19.45 -17.25 0.49
CA ILE A 298 18.78 -16.40 1.48
C ILE A 298 17.30 -16.75 1.53
N LEU A 299 16.81 -17.04 2.74
CA LEU A 299 15.38 -17.25 3.00
C LEU A 299 14.69 -15.90 3.20
N ARG A 300 13.55 -15.69 2.53
CA ARG A 300 12.77 -14.44 2.59
C ARG A 300 11.31 -14.75 2.91
N GLY A 301 10.65 -13.98 3.78
CA GLY A 301 9.23 -14.20 4.10
C GLY A 301 8.69 -13.29 5.17
#